data_AF-A0A6A6IZF5-F1
#
_entry.id   AF-A0A6A6IZF5-F1
#
_cell.length_a   1.000
_cell.length_b   1.000
_cell.length_c   1.000
_cell.angle_alpha   90.00
_cell.angle_beta   90.00
_cell.angle_gamma   90.00
#
_symmetry.space_group_name_H-M   'P 1'
#
loop_
_entity.id
_entity.type
_entity.pdbx_description
1 polymer ?
#
loop_
_entity_poly.entity_id
_entity_poly.type
_entity_poly.pdbx_seq_one_letter_code
_entity_poly.pdbx_strand_id
1 'polypeptide(L)'
;MSPDFHDDLLQHYSEAELVHHIRASPRHATTPRVFLLSVTLLAKHYEPPLIEDMVKATEAARRLGIRAPCIKRTIIYEGSAFCVMERIQGATLEEIWTRLSWFMTIKIALQLRHFVHLLRSVTSSVAGSLATGQCLSFWLEDRYGLPARSRPEDIAYFIQFWMNFTSIRKAMKAAKQVSVNAKRQISPVARTFVLTHHDLAPRNLVLDSSGQLWLIDWDYAGFYPIYFEYASLQNFHTPKDWNLFARLR
;
A
#
# COMPACT_ATOMS: atom_id res chain seq x y z
N MET A 1 1.26 -11.68 -24.42
CA MET A 1 0.56 -10.42 -24.71
C MET A 1 -0.67 -10.77 -25.52
N SER A 2 -1.82 -10.14 -25.25
CA SER A 2 -2.97 -10.25 -26.16
C SER A 2 -2.56 -9.61 -27.49
N PRO A 3 -2.53 -10.34 -28.61
CA PRO A 3 -1.96 -9.84 -29.86
C PRO A 3 -2.69 -8.61 -30.45
N ASP A 4 -3.90 -8.32 -29.97
CA ASP A 4 -4.78 -7.28 -30.51
C ASP A 4 -4.92 -6.04 -29.59
N PHE A 5 -4.21 -5.98 -28.47
CA PHE A 5 -4.27 -4.83 -27.56
C PHE A 5 -3.25 -3.75 -27.96
N HIS A 6 -3.75 -2.52 -28.15
CA HIS A 6 -2.95 -1.35 -28.54
C HIS A 6 -3.00 -0.25 -27.46
N ASP A 7 -1.84 0.14 -26.93
CA ASP A 7 -1.72 1.11 -25.84
C ASP A 7 -2.33 2.48 -26.20
N ASP A 8 -2.24 2.91 -27.46
CA ASP A 8 -2.78 4.18 -27.97
C ASP A 8 -4.31 4.20 -28.07
N LEU A 9 -4.94 3.02 -28.17
CA LEU A 9 -6.39 2.87 -28.17
C LEU A 9 -6.98 2.73 -26.77
N LEU A 10 -6.16 2.80 -25.70
CA LEU A 10 -6.61 2.58 -24.32
C LEU A 10 -7.85 3.38 -23.93
N GLN A 11 -7.98 4.62 -24.38
CA GLN A 11 -9.13 5.48 -24.06
C GLN A 11 -10.34 5.26 -24.99
N HIS A 12 -10.13 4.59 -26.13
CA HIS A 12 -11.15 4.35 -27.15
C HIS A 12 -11.87 3.01 -26.98
N TYR A 13 -11.24 2.01 -26.35
CA TYR A 13 -11.91 0.75 -26.03
C TYR A 13 -13.14 0.99 -25.14
N SER A 14 -14.24 0.31 -25.44
CA SER A 14 -15.35 0.17 -24.51
C SER A 14 -14.90 -0.58 -23.24
N GLU A 15 -15.69 -0.47 -22.16
CA GLU A 15 -15.38 -1.19 -20.92
C GLU A 15 -15.32 -2.70 -21.13
N ALA A 16 -16.25 -3.25 -21.93
CA ALA A 16 -16.32 -4.67 -22.24
C ALA A 16 -15.10 -5.15 -23.04
N GLU A 17 -14.70 -4.42 -24.09
CA GLU A 17 -13.51 -4.75 -24.88
C GLU A 17 -12.23 -4.71 -24.03
N LEU A 18 -12.09 -3.66 -23.22
CA LEU A 18 -10.89 -3.53 -22.38
C LEU A 18 -10.83 -4.64 -21.32
N VAL A 19 -11.94 -4.99 -20.69
CA VAL A 19 -12.01 -6.11 -19.75
C VAL A 19 -11.72 -7.44 -20.45
N HIS A 20 -12.16 -7.63 -21.70
CA HIS A 20 -11.80 -8.79 -22.50
C HIS A 20 -10.27 -8.87 -22.70
N HIS A 21 -9.63 -7.78 -23.14
CA HIS A 21 -8.16 -7.73 -23.28
C HIS A 21 -7.43 -7.98 -21.95
N ILE A 22 -7.91 -7.40 -20.85
CA ILE A 22 -7.34 -7.63 -19.51
C ILE A 22 -7.42 -9.11 -19.15
N ARG A 23 -8.59 -9.74 -19.25
CA ARG A 23 -8.82 -11.14 -18.86
C ARG A 23 -8.05 -12.13 -19.75
N ALA A 24 -7.85 -11.78 -21.02
CA ALA A 24 -7.04 -12.57 -21.97
C ALA A 24 -5.52 -12.40 -21.77
N SER A 25 -5.08 -11.40 -20.98
CA SER A 25 -3.66 -11.13 -20.77
C SER A 25 -3.02 -12.09 -19.78
N PRO A 26 -1.71 -12.39 -19.92
CA PRO A 26 -0.97 -13.18 -18.94
C PRO A 26 -1.04 -12.53 -17.56
N ARG A 27 -1.19 -13.36 -16.52
CA ARG A 27 -1.13 -12.90 -15.14
C ARG A 27 0.31 -12.83 -14.64
N HIS A 28 0.56 -11.95 -13.68
CA HIS A 28 1.82 -11.95 -12.95
C HIS A 28 1.97 -13.26 -12.17
N ALA A 29 3.16 -13.88 -12.22
CA ALA A 29 3.38 -15.22 -11.68
C ALA A 29 3.09 -15.34 -10.17
N THR A 30 3.44 -14.30 -9.41
CA THR A 30 3.28 -14.27 -7.94
C THR A 30 2.04 -13.49 -7.47
N THR A 31 1.41 -12.74 -8.36
CA THR A 31 0.32 -11.81 -8.01
C THR A 31 -0.86 -11.99 -8.96
N PRO A 32 -1.76 -12.95 -8.71
CA PRO A 32 -2.80 -13.38 -9.68
C PRO A 32 -3.85 -12.30 -9.99
N ARG A 33 -3.87 -11.21 -9.22
CA ARG A 33 -4.70 -10.02 -9.43
C ARG A 33 -4.10 -9.02 -10.42
N VAL A 34 -2.87 -9.23 -10.89
CA VAL A 34 -2.17 -8.37 -11.85
C VAL A 34 -2.10 -9.04 -13.23
N PHE A 35 -2.49 -8.31 -14.26
CA PHE A 35 -2.55 -8.71 -15.67
C PHE A 35 -1.57 -7.87 -16.49
N LEU A 36 -0.72 -8.52 -17.26
CA LEU A 36 0.31 -7.90 -18.08
C LEU A 36 -0.27 -7.58 -19.47
N LEU A 37 -0.95 -6.43 -19.57
CA LEU A 37 -1.61 -5.95 -20.79
C LEU A 37 -0.61 -5.79 -21.94
N SER A 38 0.50 -5.07 -21.70
CA SER A 38 1.51 -4.82 -22.71
C SER A 38 2.92 -4.71 -22.09
N VAL A 39 3.89 -4.25 -22.90
CA VAL A 39 5.21 -3.89 -22.40
C VAL A 39 5.16 -2.68 -21.47
N THR A 40 4.23 -1.73 -21.70
CA THR A 40 4.18 -0.47 -20.92
C THR A 40 3.01 -0.40 -19.95
N LEU A 41 2.01 -1.27 -20.08
CA LEU A 41 0.81 -1.24 -19.25
C LEU A 41 0.58 -2.57 -18.52
N LEU A 42 0.01 -2.45 -17.32
CA LEU A 42 -0.60 -3.54 -16.58
C LEU A 42 -1.99 -3.14 -16.12
N ALA A 43 -2.83 -4.13 -15.84
CA ALA A 43 -4.09 -3.94 -15.13
C ALA A 43 -4.05 -4.69 -13.80
N LYS A 44 -4.55 -4.07 -12.74
CA LYS A 44 -4.73 -4.74 -11.45
C LYS A 44 -6.22 -4.80 -11.10
N HIS A 45 -6.67 -5.97 -10.68
CA HIS A 45 -8.04 -6.24 -10.28
C HIS A 45 -8.26 -5.86 -8.81
N TYR A 46 -9.41 -5.27 -8.53
CA TYR A 46 -9.84 -4.80 -7.22
C TYR A 46 -11.28 -5.18 -6.95
N GLU A 47 -11.64 -5.26 -5.67
CA GLU A 47 -13.03 -5.10 -5.27
C GLU A 47 -13.44 -3.65 -5.54
N PRO A 48 -14.64 -3.38 -6.11
CA PRO A 48 -15.06 -2.03 -6.48
C PRO A 48 -14.92 -0.96 -5.39
N PRO A 49 -15.17 -1.22 -4.09
CA PRO A 49 -15.00 -0.21 -3.05
C PRO A 49 -13.54 0.23 -2.82
N LEU A 50 -12.56 -0.62 -3.15
CA LEU A 50 -11.14 -0.40 -2.81
C LEU A 50 -10.38 0.38 -3.88
N ILE A 51 -10.91 0.44 -5.11
CA ILE A 51 -10.18 1.05 -6.23
C ILE A 51 -9.99 2.56 -6.03
N GLU A 52 -10.98 3.27 -5.49
CA GLU A 52 -10.92 4.73 -5.33
C GLU A 52 -9.83 5.14 -4.34
N ASP A 53 -9.68 4.40 -3.24
CA ASP A 53 -8.66 4.66 -2.23
C ASP A 53 -7.24 4.47 -2.78
N MET A 54 -7.01 3.36 -3.48
CA MET A 54 -5.73 3.10 -4.16
C MET A 54 -5.42 4.18 -5.20
N VAL A 55 -6.41 4.62 -5.98
CA VAL A 55 -6.25 5.69 -6.98
C VAL A 55 -5.81 6.99 -6.29
N LYS A 56 -6.55 7.44 -5.27
CA LYS A 56 -6.22 8.69 -4.57
C LYS A 56 -4.86 8.62 -3.88
N ALA A 57 -4.50 7.48 -3.29
CA ALA A 57 -3.20 7.27 -2.69
C ALA A 57 -2.06 7.41 -3.71
N THR A 58 -2.17 6.70 -4.84
CA THR A 58 -1.17 6.71 -5.91
C THR A 58 -1.01 8.12 -6.49
N GLU A 59 -2.12 8.82 -6.74
CA GLU A 59 -2.09 10.20 -7.24
C GLU A 59 -1.50 11.18 -6.22
N ALA A 60 -1.82 11.03 -4.93
CA ALA A 60 -1.26 11.86 -3.87
C ALA A 60 0.26 11.69 -3.82
N ALA A 61 0.76 10.45 -3.87
CA ALA A 61 2.19 10.18 -3.93
C ALA A 61 2.85 10.85 -5.14
N ARG A 62 2.26 10.74 -6.32
CA ARG A 62 2.77 11.40 -7.54
C ARG A 62 2.80 12.92 -7.42
N ARG A 63 1.76 13.53 -6.85
CA ARG A 63 1.72 15.00 -6.59
C ARG A 63 2.82 15.45 -5.65
N LEU A 64 3.27 14.58 -4.74
CA LEU A 64 4.41 14.85 -3.85
C LEU A 64 5.78 14.67 -4.53
N GLY A 65 5.82 14.26 -5.80
CA GLY A 65 7.06 13.95 -6.51
C GLY A 65 7.61 12.55 -6.22
N ILE A 66 6.83 11.69 -5.55
CA ILE A 66 7.18 10.29 -5.36
C ILE A 66 6.96 9.55 -6.69
N ARG A 67 7.95 8.74 -7.07
CA ARG A 67 7.86 7.90 -8.26
C ARG A 67 6.94 6.73 -7.99
N ALA A 68 5.69 6.86 -8.43
CA ALA A 68 4.65 5.84 -8.36
C ALA A 68 4.03 5.64 -9.76
N PRO A 69 3.43 4.48 -10.08
CA PRO A 69 2.82 4.23 -11.38
C PRO A 69 1.80 5.28 -11.79
N CYS A 70 1.85 5.73 -13.04
CA CYS A 70 0.80 6.58 -13.58
C CYS A 70 -0.47 5.77 -13.84
N ILE A 71 -1.56 6.11 -13.17
CA ILE A 71 -2.88 5.55 -13.46
C ILE A 71 -3.35 6.09 -14.81
N LYS A 72 -3.80 5.20 -15.68
CA LYS A 72 -4.22 5.53 -17.05
C LYS A 72 -5.73 5.45 -17.22
N ARG A 73 -6.37 4.45 -16.62
CA ARG A 73 -7.83 4.26 -16.71
C ARG A 73 -8.32 3.33 -15.61
N THR A 74 -9.45 3.65 -14.99
CA THR A 74 -10.19 2.77 -14.08
C THR A 74 -11.48 2.30 -14.75
N ILE A 75 -11.85 1.04 -14.57
CA ILE A 75 -13.04 0.44 -15.17
C ILE A 75 -13.80 -0.32 -14.08
N ILE A 76 -15.13 -0.19 -14.06
CA ILE A 76 -16.02 -1.04 -13.25
C ILE A 76 -16.97 -1.72 -14.23
N TYR A 77 -16.90 -3.05 -14.31
CA TYR A 77 -17.67 -3.82 -15.27
C TYR A 77 -18.09 -5.16 -14.67
N GLU A 78 -19.39 -5.48 -14.73
CA GLU A 78 -19.97 -6.73 -14.19
C GLU A 78 -19.54 -7.03 -12.74
N GLY A 79 -19.50 -6.01 -11.88
CA GLY A 79 -19.13 -6.15 -10.47
C GLY A 79 -17.63 -6.36 -10.20
N SER A 80 -16.79 -6.33 -11.24
CA SER A 80 -15.33 -6.33 -11.12
C SER A 80 -14.77 -4.93 -11.34
N ALA A 81 -13.72 -4.55 -10.62
CA ALA A 81 -13.01 -3.29 -10.86
C ALA A 81 -11.58 -3.55 -11.33
N PHE A 82 -11.12 -2.76 -12.30
CA PHE A 82 -9.76 -2.83 -12.82
C PHE A 82 -9.14 -1.44 -12.88
N CYS A 83 -7.87 -1.34 -12.47
CA CYS A 83 -7.06 -0.14 -12.69
C CYS A 83 -5.94 -0.46 -13.68
N VAL A 84 -5.99 0.17 -14.84
CA VAL A 84 -4.93 0.16 -15.85
C VAL A 84 -3.93 1.26 -15.50
N MET A 85 -2.66 0.88 -15.38
CA MET A 85 -1.58 1.78 -14.98
C MET A 85 -0.27 1.42 -15.70
N GLU A 86 0.68 2.35 -15.61
CA GLU A 86 2.03 2.18 -16.12
C GLU A 86 2.72 0.98 -15.46
N ARG A 87 3.31 0.13 -16.31
CA ARG A 87 4.18 -0.97 -15.90
C ARG A 87 5.60 -0.43 -15.76
N ILE A 88 6.04 -0.32 -14.51
CA ILE A 88 7.40 0.11 -14.18
C ILE A 88 8.39 -0.96 -14.65
N GLN A 89 9.34 -0.55 -15.50
CA GLN A 89 10.42 -1.42 -15.96
C GLN A 89 11.54 -1.44 -14.93
N GLY A 90 12.01 -2.63 -14.58
CA GLY A 90 13.03 -2.82 -13.58
C GLY A 90 12.87 -4.16 -12.87
N ALA A 91 13.60 -4.29 -11.76
CA ALA A 91 13.48 -5.45 -10.89
C ALA A 91 13.12 -4.98 -9.49
N THR A 92 12.37 -5.81 -8.76
CA THR A 92 12.05 -5.51 -7.37
C THR A 92 13.31 -5.63 -6.51
N LEU A 93 13.38 -4.88 -5.41
CA LEU A 93 14.49 -5.06 -4.47
C LEU A 93 14.50 -6.47 -3.91
N GLU A 94 13.35 -7.13 -3.77
CA GLU A 94 13.28 -8.55 -3.37
C GLU A 94 14.11 -9.45 -4.27
N GLU A 95 14.03 -9.25 -5.60
CA GLU A 95 14.75 -10.05 -6.61
C GLU A 95 16.25 -9.76 -6.67
N ILE A 96 16.64 -8.49 -6.56
CA ILE A 96 18.03 -8.08 -6.83
C ILE A 96 18.83 -7.74 -5.59
N TRP A 97 18.23 -7.75 -4.38
CA TRP A 97 18.88 -7.29 -3.16
C TRP A 97 20.31 -7.82 -3.06
N THR A 98 20.49 -9.15 -3.09
CA THR A 98 21.79 -9.85 -2.94
C THR A 98 22.84 -9.47 -3.97
N ARG A 99 22.44 -8.86 -5.09
CA ARG A 99 23.31 -8.43 -6.19
C ARG A 99 23.62 -6.93 -6.17
N LEU A 100 22.96 -6.14 -5.30
CA LEU A 100 23.22 -4.72 -5.19
C LEU A 100 24.56 -4.43 -4.52
N SER A 101 25.28 -3.44 -5.07
CA SER A 101 26.46 -2.88 -4.43
C SER A 101 26.07 -2.03 -3.22
N TRP A 102 26.99 -1.90 -2.26
CA TRP A 102 26.81 -1.03 -1.09
C TRP A 102 26.45 0.41 -1.44
N PHE A 103 27.11 0.96 -2.46
CA PHE A 103 26.80 2.30 -2.95
C PHE A 103 25.35 2.42 -3.43
N MET A 104 24.87 1.43 -4.20
CA MET A 104 23.49 1.42 -4.67
C MET A 104 22.51 1.22 -3.51
N THR A 105 22.81 0.35 -2.54
CA THR A 105 22.00 0.18 -1.32
C THR A 105 21.83 1.50 -0.56
N ILE A 106 22.92 2.25 -0.35
CA ILE A 106 22.86 3.57 0.30
C ILE A 106 22.02 4.55 -0.53
N LYS A 107 22.23 4.60 -1.86
CA LYS A 107 21.44 5.46 -2.76
C LYS A 107 19.94 5.16 -2.69
N ILE A 108 19.57 3.88 -2.64
CA ILE A 108 18.18 3.42 -2.50
C ILE A 108 17.63 3.83 -1.14
N ALA A 109 18.39 3.62 -0.05
CA ALA A 109 17.97 4.00 1.30
C ALA A 109 17.72 5.52 1.42
N LEU A 110 18.56 6.35 0.80
CA LEU A 110 18.38 7.79 0.75
C LEU A 110 17.12 8.20 -0.03
N GLN A 111 16.86 7.58 -1.19
CA GLN A 111 15.64 7.81 -1.96
C GLN A 111 14.38 7.40 -1.18
N LEU A 112 14.38 6.22 -0.55
CA LEU A 112 13.26 5.74 0.26
C LEU A 112 13.02 6.65 1.47
N ARG A 113 14.09 7.06 2.17
CA ARG A 113 13.99 8.04 3.27
C ARG A 113 13.37 9.34 2.79
N HIS A 114 13.77 9.84 1.62
CA HIS A 114 13.18 11.04 1.03
C HIS A 114 11.67 10.85 0.74
N PHE A 115 11.26 9.73 0.14
CA PHE A 115 9.85 9.43 -0.10
C PHE A 115 9.03 9.37 1.20
N VAL A 116 9.55 8.71 2.25
CA VAL A 116 8.88 8.65 3.55
C VAL A 116 8.73 10.05 4.17
N HIS A 117 9.73 10.94 4.02
CA HIS A 117 9.60 12.33 4.46
C HIS A 117 8.54 13.10 3.68
N LEU A 118 8.45 12.90 2.36
CA LEU A 118 7.42 13.52 1.52
C LEU A 118 6.02 13.05 1.93
N LEU A 119 5.82 11.74 2.14
CA LEU A 119 4.55 11.20 2.64
C LEU A 119 4.18 11.85 3.99
N ARG A 120 5.15 11.91 4.91
CA ARG A 120 4.94 12.48 6.25
C ARG A 120 4.62 13.97 6.28
N SER A 121 4.91 14.69 5.20
CA SER A 121 4.53 16.11 5.08
C SER A 121 3.02 16.32 4.91
N VAL A 122 2.28 15.29 4.47
CA VAL A 122 0.82 15.32 4.33
C VAL A 122 0.19 14.75 5.59
N THR A 123 -0.68 15.54 6.21
CA THR A 123 -1.29 15.21 7.50
C THR A 123 -2.81 15.16 7.43
N SER A 124 -3.40 14.46 8.38
CA SER A 124 -4.85 14.38 8.59
C SER A 124 -5.17 14.36 10.08
N SER A 125 -6.32 14.92 10.46
CA SER A 125 -6.87 14.84 11.82
C SER A 125 -7.57 13.50 12.09
N VAL A 126 -7.81 12.69 11.05
CA VAL A 126 -8.45 11.38 11.14
C VAL A 126 -7.62 10.32 10.40
N ALA A 127 -7.66 9.10 10.91
CA ALA A 127 -6.97 7.96 10.33
C ALA A 127 -7.81 7.27 9.24
N GLY A 128 -7.13 6.49 8.41
CA GLY A 128 -7.72 5.70 7.34
C GLY A 128 -7.34 6.18 5.94
N SER A 129 -7.92 5.52 4.93
CA SER A 129 -7.66 5.74 3.52
C SER A 129 -8.10 7.13 3.00
N LEU A 130 -7.63 7.52 1.82
CA LEU A 130 -7.77 8.89 1.33
C LEU A 130 -9.17 9.24 0.80
N ALA A 131 -9.93 8.27 0.29
CA ALA A 131 -11.27 8.47 -0.25
C ALA A 131 -12.33 8.11 0.79
N THR A 132 -12.35 6.86 1.22
CA THR A 132 -13.40 6.33 2.08
C THR A 132 -13.12 6.60 3.56
N GLY A 133 -11.84 6.76 3.92
CA GLY A 133 -11.40 6.84 5.30
C GLY A 133 -11.40 5.49 6.00
N GLN A 134 -11.58 4.38 5.27
CA GLN A 134 -11.50 3.04 5.84
C GLN A 134 -10.11 2.80 6.43
N CYS A 135 -10.08 2.27 7.64
CA CYS A 135 -8.84 1.89 8.31
C CYS A 135 -8.38 0.50 7.81
N LEU A 136 -7.82 0.46 6.60
CA LEU A 136 -7.24 -0.74 6.00
C LEU A 136 -5.79 -0.93 6.43
N SER A 137 -5.45 -2.13 6.90
CA SER A 137 -4.07 -2.48 7.22
C SER A 137 -3.94 -3.98 7.37
N PHE A 138 -2.80 -4.51 6.92
CA PHE A 138 -2.42 -5.91 7.10
C PHE A 138 -2.48 -6.38 8.57
N TRP A 139 -2.28 -5.47 9.53
CA TRP A 139 -2.36 -5.75 10.97
C TRP A 139 -3.74 -5.45 11.58
N LEU A 140 -4.61 -4.73 10.86
CA LEU A 140 -5.94 -4.31 11.31
C LEU A 140 -7.08 -5.14 10.70
N GLU A 141 -6.79 -6.09 9.79
CA GLU A 141 -7.72 -7.07 9.20
C GLU A 141 -8.19 -8.14 10.20
N ASP A 142 -8.54 -7.70 11.41
CA ASP A 142 -9.20 -8.47 12.45
C ASP A 142 -10.64 -7.95 12.62
N ARG A 143 -11.53 -8.82 13.09
CA ARG A 143 -12.99 -8.61 13.26
C ARG A 143 -13.40 -7.39 14.09
N TYR A 144 -12.48 -6.67 14.73
CA TYR A 144 -12.73 -5.45 15.52
C TYR A 144 -12.55 -4.13 14.75
N GLY A 145 -12.20 -4.20 13.46
CA GLY A 145 -12.02 -3.09 12.49
C GLY A 145 -12.28 -1.67 12.99
N LEU A 146 -11.22 -0.85 12.99
CA LEU A 146 -11.31 0.58 13.30
C LEU A 146 -12.35 1.26 12.40
N PRO A 147 -13.27 2.07 12.96
CA PRO A 147 -14.24 2.82 12.16
C PRO A 147 -13.55 3.68 11.09
N ALA A 148 -14.25 3.92 9.98
CA ALA A 148 -13.75 4.84 8.99
C ALA A 148 -13.57 6.24 9.60
N ARG A 149 -12.48 6.93 9.23
CA ARG A 149 -12.12 8.25 9.76
C ARG A 149 -11.92 8.25 11.27
N SER A 150 -11.28 7.20 11.78
CA SER A 150 -10.97 7.03 13.20
C SER A 150 -10.19 8.21 13.76
N ARG A 151 -10.58 8.68 14.95
CA ARG A 151 -9.91 9.77 15.65
C ARG A 151 -8.70 9.24 16.44
N PRO A 152 -7.80 10.12 16.92
CA PRO A 152 -6.72 9.73 17.84
C PRO A 152 -7.18 8.86 19.01
N GLU A 153 -8.37 9.12 19.54
CA GLU A 153 -8.97 8.34 20.63
C GLU A 153 -9.28 6.90 20.22
N ASP A 154 -9.82 6.70 19.01
CA ASP A 154 -10.16 5.38 18.48
C ASP A 154 -8.89 4.55 18.24
N ILE A 155 -7.85 5.18 17.67
CA ILE A 155 -6.54 4.55 17.46
C ILE A 155 -5.87 4.20 18.80
N ALA A 156 -5.90 5.12 19.77
CA ALA A 156 -5.33 4.86 21.09
C ALA A 156 -6.04 3.71 21.81
N TYR A 157 -7.38 3.66 21.72
CA TYR A 157 -8.17 2.56 22.24
C TYR A 157 -7.82 1.24 21.56
N PHE A 158 -7.72 1.23 20.23
CA PHE A 158 -7.34 0.05 19.45
C PHE A 158 -5.97 -0.49 19.90
N ILE A 159 -4.95 0.36 19.95
CA ILE A 159 -3.59 -0.07 20.37
C ILE A 159 -3.61 -0.58 21.81
N GLN A 160 -4.31 0.11 22.71
CA GLN A 160 -4.43 -0.32 24.10
C GLN A 160 -5.12 -1.68 24.22
N PHE A 161 -6.18 -1.91 23.46
CA PHE A 161 -6.88 -3.19 23.43
C PHE A 161 -5.91 -4.30 23.05
N TRP A 162 -5.15 -4.14 21.96
CA TRP A 162 -4.21 -5.15 21.48
C TRP A 162 -3.01 -5.38 22.39
N MET A 163 -2.45 -4.32 22.98
CA MET A 163 -1.36 -4.48 23.96
C MET A 163 -1.80 -5.26 25.21
N ASN A 164 -3.08 -5.19 25.58
CA ASN A 164 -3.65 -5.88 26.74
C ASN A 164 -4.41 -7.16 26.38
N PHE A 165 -4.46 -7.52 25.10
CA PHE A 165 -5.23 -8.65 24.63
C PHE A 165 -4.53 -9.96 25.01
N THR A 166 -5.11 -10.68 25.98
CA THR A 166 -4.61 -11.98 26.41
C THR A 166 -5.52 -13.14 26.02
N SER A 167 -6.84 -12.89 25.87
CA SER A 167 -7.81 -13.88 25.39
C SER A 167 -9.16 -13.25 25.01
N ILE A 168 -9.89 -13.89 24.10
CA ILE A 168 -11.21 -13.46 23.61
C ILE A 168 -12.24 -13.30 24.75
N ARG A 169 -12.28 -14.24 25.71
CA ARG A 169 -13.20 -14.16 26.87
C ARG A 169 -12.95 -12.92 27.73
N LYS A 170 -11.69 -12.54 27.93
CA LYS A 170 -11.31 -11.36 28.73
C LYS A 170 -11.62 -10.07 27.97
N ALA A 171 -11.36 -10.04 26.67
CA ALA A 171 -11.71 -8.95 25.77
C ALA A 171 -13.23 -8.66 25.76
N MET A 172 -14.08 -9.69 25.64
CA MET A 172 -15.53 -9.55 25.69
C MET A 172 -16.03 -9.03 27.05
N LYS A 173 -15.39 -9.45 28.16
CA LYS A 173 -15.72 -8.95 29.50
C LYS A 173 -15.31 -7.49 29.69
N ALA A 174 -14.14 -7.10 29.16
CA ALA A 174 -13.66 -5.72 29.17
C ALA A 174 -14.55 -4.79 28.32
N ALA A 175 -14.94 -5.22 27.11
CA ALA A 175 -15.85 -4.46 26.24
C ALA A 175 -17.23 -4.20 26.88
N LYS A 176 -17.75 -5.16 27.67
CA LYS A 176 -18.96 -4.96 28.48
C LYS A 176 -18.80 -4.01 29.67
N GLN A 177 -17.57 -3.76 30.11
CA GLN A 177 -17.23 -2.89 31.24
C GLN A 177 -16.78 -1.49 30.83
N VAL A 178 -16.69 -1.18 29.52
CA VAL A 178 -16.39 0.18 29.04
C VAL A 178 -17.62 1.06 29.20
N SER A 179 -17.93 1.42 30.45
CA SER A 179 -18.69 2.60 30.81
C SER A 179 -17.75 3.50 31.61
N VAL A 180 -17.51 4.70 31.08
CA VAL A 180 -17.00 5.87 31.82
C VAL A 180 -15.59 5.70 32.42
N ASN A 181 -14.53 5.94 31.65
CA ASN A 181 -13.26 6.59 32.09
C ASN A 181 -12.07 6.45 31.10
N ALA A 182 -12.31 6.56 29.79
CA ALA A 182 -11.22 6.67 28.81
C ALA A 182 -10.72 8.13 28.66
N LYS A 183 -10.37 8.79 29.77
CA LYS A 183 -9.55 10.02 29.76
C LYS A 183 -8.14 9.66 30.25
N ARG A 184 -7.43 8.85 29.48
CA ARG A 184 -6.01 8.58 29.71
C ARG A 184 -5.21 9.34 28.65
N GLN A 185 -4.21 10.11 29.08
CA GLN A 185 -3.42 11.03 28.25
C GLN A 185 -2.95 10.35 26.95
N ILE A 186 -3.58 10.71 25.84
CA ILE A 186 -3.08 10.41 24.50
C ILE A 186 -1.84 11.27 24.30
N SER A 187 -0.71 10.64 23.97
CA SER A 187 0.52 11.35 23.61
C SER A 187 0.23 12.38 22.51
N PRO A 188 0.77 13.61 22.57
CA PRO A 188 0.57 14.60 21.51
C PRO A 188 0.98 14.10 20.12
N VAL A 189 1.97 13.19 20.03
CA VAL A 189 2.43 12.55 18.79
C VAL A 189 1.35 11.66 18.15
N ALA A 190 0.36 11.20 18.92
CA ALA A 190 -0.76 10.41 18.42
C ALA A 190 -1.94 11.26 17.93
N ARG A 191 -1.87 12.60 17.99
CA ARG A 191 -2.97 13.50 17.59
C ARG A 191 -2.99 13.86 16.12
N THR A 192 -1.87 13.67 15.41
CA THR A 192 -1.76 13.98 13.99
C THR A 192 -1.37 12.73 13.24
N PHE A 193 -2.16 12.37 12.24
CA PHE A 193 -1.87 11.27 11.34
C PHE A 193 -1.12 11.79 10.13
N VAL A 194 -0.21 10.98 9.62
CA VAL A 194 0.58 11.27 8.43
C VAL A 194 0.20 10.30 7.33
N LEU A 195 0.32 10.72 6.07
CA LEU A 195 0.21 9.77 4.98
C LEU A 195 1.33 8.73 5.10
N THR A 196 0.96 7.47 4.97
CA THR A 196 1.84 6.29 5.02
C THR A 196 1.52 5.38 3.84
N HIS A 197 2.53 4.66 3.35
CA HIS A 197 2.34 3.62 2.34
C HIS A 197 1.77 2.36 2.96
N HIS A 198 2.19 2.02 4.18
CA HIS A 198 1.62 0.97 5.01
C HIS A 198 1.87 -0.48 4.50
N ASP A 199 2.54 -0.62 3.36
CA ASP A 199 3.14 -1.88 2.87
C ASP A 199 4.53 -1.66 2.24
N LEU A 200 5.40 -0.90 2.90
CA LEU A 200 6.79 -0.78 2.45
C LEU A 200 7.48 -2.14 2.60
N ALA A 201 7.76 -2.79 1.48
CA ALA A 201 8.46 -4.06 1.42
C ALA A 201 9.32 -4.14 0.16
N PRO A 202 10.44 -4.89 0.14
CA PRO A 202 11.28 -5.06 -1.04
C PRO A 202 10.55 -5.47 -2.32
N ARG A 203 9.45 -6.23 -2.22
CA ARG A 203 8.57 -6.59 -3.36
C ARG A 203 7.83 -5.40 -3.98
N ASN A 204 7.63 -4.32 -3.22
CA ASN A 204 6.92 -3.10 -3.62
C ASN A 204 7.87 -1.95 -3.98
N LEU A 205 9.18 -2.23 -4.00
CA LEU A 205 10.24 -1.28 -4.33
C LEU A 205 10.91 -1.74 -5.63
N VAL A 206 10.70 -1.00 -6.72
CA VAL A 206 11.25 -1.33 -8.04
C VAL A 206 12.43 -0.40 -8.33
N LEU A 207 13.57 -0.98 -8.70
CA LEU A 207 14.72 -0.23 -9.19
C LEU A 207 14.73 -0.28 -10.72
N ASP A 208 14.63 0.88 -11.35
CA ASP A 208 14.74 0.97 -12.80
C ASP A 208 16.19 0.91 -13.29
N SER A 209 16.37 0.80 -14.62
CA SER A 209 17.69 0.72 -15.25
C SER A 209 18.55 1.98 -15.05
N SER A 210 17.95 3.11 -14.70
CA SER A 210 18.64 4.36 -14.38
C SER A 210 19.01 4.47 -12.88
N GLY A 211 18.72 3.42 -12.10
CA GLY A 211 18.97 3.36 -10.68
C GLY A 211 18.09 4.31 -9.87
N GLN A 212 16.89 4.61 -10.35
CA GLN A 212 15.86 5.34 -9.60
C GLN A 212 14.90 4.37 -8.95
N LEU A 213 14.52 4.68 -7.72
CA LEU A 213 13.58 3.90 -6.93
C LEU A 213 12.15 4.32 -7.26
N TRP A 214 11.30 3.34 -7.49
CA TRP A 214 9.86 3.46 -7.67
C TRP A 214 9.13 2.72 -6.55
N LEU A 215 8.05 3.31 -6.07
CA LEU A 215 7.17 2.74 -5.05
C LEU A 215 5.84 2.33 -5.68
N ILE A 216 5.51 1.05 -5.59
CA ILE A 216 4.29 0.45 -6.14
C ILE A 216 3.42 -0.12 -5.03
N ASP A 217 2.20 -0.53 -5.39
CA ASP A 217 1.24 -1.20 -4.49
C ASP A 217 0.73 -0.34 -3.32
N TRP A 218 -0.04 0.69 -3.66
CA TRP A 218 -0.58 1.69 -2.73
C TRP A 218 -1.92 1.26 -2.07
N ASP A 219 -2.27 -0.03 -2.10
CA ASP A 219 -3.59 -0.53 -1.68
C ASP A 219 -3.91 -0.24 -0.20
N TYR A 220 -2.90 -0.25 0.66
CA TYR A 220 -3.04 -0.01 2.10
C TYR A 220 -2.68 1.41 2.53
N ALA A 221 -2.36 2.28 1.58
CA ALA A 221 -1.92 3.62 1.90
C ALA A 221 -3.04 4.44 2.56
N GLY A 222 -2.66 5.21 3.58
CA GLY A 222 -3.62 5.95 4.38
C GLY A 222 -2.96 6.80 5.46
N PHE A 223 -3.79 7.53 6.19
CA PHE A 223 -3.36 8.37 7.30
C PHE A 223 -3.28 7.55 8.58
N TYR A 224 -2.07 7.42 9.12
CA TYR A 224 -1.83 6.68 10.35
C TYR A 224 -0.73 7.34 11.20
N PRO A 225 -0.57 6.95 12.48
CA PRO A 225 0.55 7.43 13.28
C PRO A 225 1.90 7.06 12.65
N ILE A 226 2.92 7.90 12.85
CA ILE A 226 4.26 7.74 12.23
C ILE A 226 4.90 6.35 12.41
N TYR A 227 4.55 5.65 13.49
CA TYR A 227 5.10 4.34 13.84
C TYR A 227 4.41 3.17 13.12
N PHE A 228 3.23 3.38 12.52
CA PHE A 228 2.57 2.34 11.73
C PHE A 228 3.37 1.99 10.48
N GLU A 229 3.99 2.96 9.82
CA GLU A 229 4.91 2.71 8.69
C GLU A 229 6.10 1.84 9.11
N TYR A 230 6.62 2.05 10.33
CA TYR A 230 7.70 1.22 10.86
C TYR A 230 7.21 -0.19 11.23
N ALA A 231 6.00 -0.30 11.79
CA ALA A 231 5.39 -1.58 12.09
C ALA A 231 5.09 -2.39 10.81
N SER A 232 4.68 -1.75 9.71
CA SER A 232 4.46 -2.43 8.43
C SER A 232 5.73 -2.98 7.81
N LEU A 233 6.90 -2.37 8.06
CA LEU A 233 8.19 -2.92 7.59
C LEU A 233 8.49 -4.30 8.19
N GLN A 234 7.95 -4.61 9.38
CA GLN A 234 8.09 -5.93 10.02
C GLN A 234 7.27 -7.03 9.33
N ASN A 235 6.38 -6.67 8.39
CA ASN A 235 5.58 -7.63 7.62
C ASN A 235 6.35 -8.27 6.44
N PHE A 236 7.64 -7.93 6.29
CA PHE A 236 8.48 -8.52 5.28
C PHE A 236 8.99 -9.89 5.72
N HIS A 237 8.62 -10.93 4.97
CA HIS A 237 9.27 -12.22 5.07
C HIS A 237 10.62 -12.15 4.37
N THR A 238 11.71 -12.10 5.13
CA THR A 238 13.06 -12.11 4.57
C THR A 238 13.29 -13.38 3.72
N PRO A 239 13.59 -13.24 2.40
CA PRO A 239 13.87 -14.36 1.54
C PRO A 239 14.99 -15.24 2.11
N LYS A 240 14.84 -16.56 1.96
CA LYS A 240 15.74 -17.55 2.58
C LYS A 240 17.17 -17.45 2.05
N ASP A 241 17.35 -16.96 0.84
CA ASP A 241 18.62 -16.74 0.15
C ASP A 241 19.38 -15.49 0.64
N TRP A 242 18.75 -14.64 1.47
CA TRP A 242 19.44 -13.50 2.08
C TRP A 242 20.32 -13.96 3.24
N ASN A 243 21.63 -14.02 2.99
CA ASN A 243 22.64 -14.30 4.00
C ASN A 243 22.73 -13.18 5.07
N LEU A 244 23.50 -13.42 6.14
CA LEU A 244 23.62 -12.48 7.26
C LEU A 244 24.05 -11.07 6.82
N PHE A 245 25.02 -10.98 5.89
CA PHE A 245 25.47 -9.69 5.35
C PHE A 245 24.39 -8.98 4.53
N ALA A 246 23.59 -9.72 3.76
CA ALA A 246 22.46 -9.18 3.03
C ALA A 246 21.35 -8.66 3.95
N ARG A 247 21.26 -9.16 5.20
CA ARG A 247 20.30 -8.68 6.21
C ARG A 247 20.81 -7.50 7.03
N LEU A 248 22.13 -7.31 7.10
CA LEU A 248 22.77 -6.26 7.89
C LEU A 248 22.89 -4.92 7.14
N ARG A 249 22.74 -4.94 5.82
CA ARG A 249 22.69 -3.75 4.97
C ARG A 249 21.28 -3.22 4.82
#